data_AF-A0ABD5LSG9-F1
#
_entry.id   AF-A0ABD5LSG9-F1
#
_cell.length_a   1.000
_cell.length_b   1.000
_cell.length_c   1.000
_cell.angle_alpha   90.00
_cell.angle_beta   90.00
_cell.angle_gamma   90.00
#
_symmetry.space_group_name_H-M   'P 1'
#
loop_
_entity.id
_entity.type
_entity.pdbx_description
1 polymer ?
#
loop_
_entity_poly.entity_id
_entity_poly.type
_entity_poly.pdbx_seq_one_letter_code
_entity_poly.pdbx_strand_id
1 'polypeptide(L)' 'MDTPLDIALARRILRDYKEKSGNDIIHYLEEYLIYSRPSYTAMTEREKLSADIIIDGNASVSLIAQNILKYIV' A
#
# COMPACT_ATOMS: atom_id res chain seq x y z
N MET A 1 -6.43 -4.46 2.80
CA MET A 1 -5.26 -5.24 2.32
C MET A 1 -4.08 -4.93 3.23
N ASP A 2 -3.34 -5.94 3.62
CA ASP A 2 -2.16 -5.81 4.48
C ASP A 2 -0.90 -5.98 3.65
N THR A 3 -0.18 -4.88 3.39
CA THR A 3 1.04 -4.88 2.58
C THR A 3 2.15 -4.20 3.36
N PRO A 4 3.35 -4.79 3.44
CA PRO A 4 4.52 -4.10 3.98
C PRO A 4 4.75 -2.74 3.30
N LEU A 5 5.04 -1.71 4.10
CA LEU A 5 5.08 -0.31 3.63
C LEU A 5 6.21 -0.05 2.63
N ASP A 6 7.32 -0.77 2.74
CA ASP A 6 8.44 -0.76 1.80
C ASP A 6 8.03 -1.33 0.43
N ILE A 7 7.29 -2.45 0.39
CA ILE A 7 6.75 -3.03 -0.84
C ILE A 7 5.74 -2.06 -1.48
N ALA A 8 4.84 -1.48 -0.68
CA ALA A 8 3.87 -0.50 -1.16
C ALA A 8 4.56 0.75 -1.73
N LEU A 9 5.61 1.25 -1.06
CA LEU A 9 6.41 2.38 -1.53
C LEU A 9 7.12 2.06 -2.84
N ALA A 10 7.79 0.91 -2.94
CA ALA A 10 8.48 0.48 -4.16
C ALA A 10 7.51 0.36 -5.34
N ARG A 11 6.35 -0.27 -5.15
CA ARG A 11 5.29 -0.36 -6.17
C ARG A 11 4.82 1.02 -6.61
N ARG A 12 4.68 1.97 -5.68
CA ARG A 12 4.26 3.34 -5.99
C ARG A 12 5.32 4.10 -6.80
N ILE A 13 6.60 4.00 -6.44
CA ILE A 13 7.68 4.61 -7.21
C ILE A 13 7.72 4.04 -8.64
N LEU A 14 7.65 2.72 -8.78
CA LEU A 14 7.63 2.05 -10.08
C LEU A 14 6.42 2.43 -10.94
N ARG A 15 5.28 2.76 -10.33
CA ARG A 15 4.04 3.14 -11.04
C ARG A 15 4.04 4.62 -11.42
N ASP A 16 4.30 5.50 -10.46
CA ASP A 16 4.07 6.95 -10.60
C ASP A 16 5.31 7.70 -11.08
N TYR A 17 6.51 7.16 -10.83
CA TYR A 17 7.79 7.85 -11.05
C TYR A 17 8.71 7.17 -12.06
N LYS A 18 8.22 6.17 -12.80
CA LYS A 18 9.01 5.43 -13.79
C LYS A 18 9.72 6.32 -14.81
N GLU A 19 9.03 7.37 -15.26
CA GLU A 19 9.51 8.32 -16.28
C GLU A 19 9.83 9.69 -15.68
N LYS A 20 10.02 9.77 -14.36
CA LYS A 20 10.31 11.02 -13.62
C LYS A 20 11.80 11.15 -13.31
N SER A 21 12.24 12.37 -12.99
CA SER A 21 13.64 12.60 -12.62
C SER A 21 13.94 12.05 -11.23
N GLY A 22 15.22 11.81 -10.95
CA GLY A 22 15.66 11.43 -9.60
C GLY A 22 15.27 12.46 -8.53
N ASN A 23 15.26 13.75 -8.87
CA ASN A 23 14.85 14.82 -7.95
C ASN A 23 13.36 14.74 -7.61
N ASP A 24 12.50 14.40 -8.58
CA ASP A 24 11.07 14.20 -8.34
C ASP A 24 10.83 13.04 -7.37
N ILE A 25 11.61 11.95 -7.50
CA ILE A 25 11.56 10.80 -6.60
C ILE A 25 12.00 11.20 -5.20
N ILE A 26 13.12 11.93 -5.06
CA ILE A 26 13.62 12.38 -3.76
C ILE A 26 12.59 13.27 -3.07
N HIS A 27 12.04 14.25 -3.78
CA HIS A 27 11.03 15.14 -3.22
C HIS A 27 9.79 14.37 -2.74
N TYR A 28 9.30 13.42 -3.54
CA TYR A 28 8.21 12.54 -3.14
C TYR A 28 8.54 11.70 -1.90
N LEU A 29 9.77 11.19 -1.80
CA LEU A 29 10.20 10.41 -0.64
C LEU A 29 10.23 11.26 0.64
N GLU A 30 10.63 12.53 0.55
CA GLU A 30 10.54 13.48 1.67
C GLU A 30 9.09 13.66 2.13
N GLU A 31 8.17 13.92 1.20
CA GLU A 31 6.74 14.03 1.50
C GLU A 31 6.14 12.72 2.04
N TYR A 32 6.60 11.57 1.54
CA TYR A 32 6.17 10.26 2.03
C TYR A 32 6.55 10.08 3.50
N LEU A 33 7.78 10.44 3.88
CA LEU A 33 8.26 10.31 5.26
C LEU A 33 7.58 11.28 6.22
N ILE A 34 7.35 12.53 5.79
CA ILE A 34 6.78 13.58 6.64
C ILE A 34 5.26 13.40 6.79
N TYR A 35 4.56 13.08 5.71
CA TYR A 35 3.09 13.15 5.67
C TYR A 35 2.44 11.78 5.45
N SER A 36 2.77 11.10 4.35
CA SER A 36 2.00 9.93 3.90
C SER A 36 2.14 8.73 4.85
N ARG A 37 3.38 8.43 5.29
CA ARG A 37 3.67 7.29 6.15
C ARG A 37 3.03 7.44 7.53
N PRO A 38 3.23 8.54 8.28
CA PRO A 38 2.59 8.70 9.59
C PRO A 38 1.07 8.64 9.50
N SER A 39 0.48 9.29 8.49
CA SER A 39 -0.98 9.30 8.28
C SER A 39 -1.51 7.89 8.03
N TYR A 40 -0.87 7.11 7.17
CA TYR A 40 -1.29 5.74 6.87
C TYR A 40 -1.11 4.81 8.08
N THR A 41 0.00 4.91 8.81
CA THR A 41 0.22 4.10 10.02
C THR A 41 -0.85 4.39 11.06
N ALA A 42 -1.13 5.67 11.36
CA ALA A 42 -2.15 6.06 12.33
C ALA A 42 -3.56 5.61 11.93
N MET A 43 -3.88 5.64 10.62
CA MET A 43 -5.15 5.14 10.09
C MET A 43 -5.24 3.61 10.23
N THR A 44 -4.18 2.89 9.84
CA THR A 44 -4.16 1.42 9.80
C THR A 44 -4.29 0.82 11.19
N GLU A 45 -3.68 1.43 12.21
CA GLU A 45 -3.82 1.00 13.61
C GLU A 45 -5.28 1.03 14.09
N ARG A 46 -6.12 1.92 13.52
CA ARG A 46 -7.53 2.06 13.90
C ARG A 46 -8.45 1.22 13.04
N GLU A 47 -8.31 1.33 11.72
CA GLU A 47 -9.27 0.75 10.77
C GLU A 47 -9.08 -0.75 10.54
N LYS A 48 -7.85 -1.26 10.72
CA LYS A 48 -7.57 -2.68 10.53
C LYS A 48 -8.28 -3.56 11.57
N LEU A 49 -8.55 -3.02 12.76
CA LEU A 49 -9.26 -3.71 13.85
C LEU A 49 -10.75 -3.90 13.54
N SER A 50 -11.34 -3.02 12.72
CA SER A 50 -12.75 -3.08 12.32
C SER A 50 -12.98 -3.76 10.97
N ALA A 51 -11.94 -4.27 10.32
CA ALA A 51 -12.07 -4.88 9.01
C ALA A 51 -12.72 -6.27 9.10
N ASP A 52 -13.71 -6.55 8.27
CA ASP A 52 -14.34 -7.88 8.21
C ASP A 52 -13.37 -8.96 7.69
N ILE A 53 -12.46 -8.58 6.78
CA ILE A 53 -11.44 -9.45 6.22
C ILE A 53 -10.13 -8.69 5.99
N ILE A 54 -9.02 -9.32 6.36
CA ILE A 54 -7.67 -8.84 6.05
C ILE A 54 -7.09 -9.75 4.98
N ILE A 55 -6.75 -9.15 3.83
CA ILE A 55 -6.13 -9.86 2.70
C ILE A 55 -4.65 -9.53 2.65
N ASP A 56 -3.81 -10.57 2.58
CA ASP A 56 -2.37 -10.43 2.34
C ASP A 56 -2.10 -9.78 0.96
N GLY A 57 -1.49 -8.61 0.98
CA GLY A 57 -1.14 -7.84 -0.22
C GLY A 57 0.16 -8.27 -0.91
N ASN A 58 0.84 -9.29 -0.37
CA ASN A 58 1.96 -9.96 -1.05
C ASN A 58 1.48 -11.10 -1.96
N ALA A 59 0.24 -11.56 -1.80
CA ALA A 59 -0.35 -12.59 -2.64
C ALA A 59 -0.46 -12.16 -4.12
N SER A 60 -0.56 -13.15 -5.00
CA SER A 60 -0.82 -12.88 -6.42
C SER A 60 -2.20 -12.26 -6.61
N VAL A 61 -2.37 -11.48 -7.69
CA VAL A 61 -3.67 -10.85 -8.03
C VAL A 61 -4.79 -11.89 -8.11
N SER A 62 -4.52 -13.06 -8.70
CA SER A 62 -5.50 -14.15 -8.79
C SER A 62 -5.90 -14.69 -7.42
N LEU A 63 -4.95 -14.84 -6.49
CA LEU A 63 -5.24 -15.32 -5.13
C LEU A 63 -6.00 -14.26 -4.32
N ILE A 64 -5.64 -12.98 -4.45
CA ILE A 64 -6.37 -11.87 -3.86
C ILE A 64 -7.83 -11.88 -4.34
N ALA A 65 -8.05 -11.97 -5.65
CA ALA A 65 -9.39 -12.00 -6.24
C ALA A 65 -10.21 -13.20 -5.75
N GLN A 66 -9.60 -14.39 -5.68
CA GLN A 66 -10.24 -15.59 -5.13
C GLN A 66 -10.64 -15.42 -3.66
N ASN A 67 -9.78 -14.82 -2.84
CA ASN A 67 -10.08 -14.59 -1.42
C ASN A 67 -11.22 -13.58 -1.24
N ILE A 68 -11.29 -12.54 -2.08
CA ILE A 68 -12.41 -11.60 -2.09
C ILE A 68 -13.70 -12.30 -2.47
N LEU A 69 -13.69 -13.09 -3.54
CA LEU A 69 -14.88 -13.79 -4.03
C LEU A 69 -15.47 -14.75 -2.98
N LYS A 70 -14.62 -15.44 -2.21
CA LYS A 70 -15.06 -16.31 -1.10
C LYS A 70 -15.78 -15.58 0.03
N TYR A 71 -15.60 -14.27 0.16
CA TYR A 71 -16.25 -13.47 1.18
C TYR A 71 -17.58 -12.88 0.70
N ILE A 72 -17.75 -12.70 -0.62
CA ILE A 72 -18.92 -12.08 -1.23
C ILE A 72 -19.96 -13.13 -1.67
N VAL A 73 -19.52 -14.35 -1.98
CA VAL A 73 -20.33 -15.48 -2.49
C VAL A 73 -20.38 -16.60 -1.46
#